data_AF-A0A450ZCF0-F1
#
_entry.id   AF-A0A450ZCF0-F1
#
_cell.length_a   1.000
_cell.length_b   1.000
_cell.length_c   1.000
_cell.angle_alpha   90.00
_cell.angle_beta   90.00
_cell.angle_gamma   90.00
#
_symmetry.space_group_name_H-M   'P 1'
#
loop_
_entity.id
_entity.type
_entity.pdbx_description
1 polymer ?
#
loop_
_entity_poly.entity_id
_entity_poly.type
_entity_poly.pdbx_seq_one_letter_code
_entity_poly.pdbx_strand_id
1 'polypeptide(L)' 'FKAQEHKARQQLNAFVLRHGYSWPSGKKRWTQAHYNWLESLTFEQPWLQIVLQEYIDAVKAASARVD' A
#
# COMPACT_ATOMS: atom_id res chain seq x y z
N PHE A 1 -16.46 -6.09 6.14
CA PHE A 1 -15.21 -6.36 5.41
C PHE A 1 -14.78 -5.22 4.49
N LYS A 2 -15.61 -4.74 3.54
CA LYS A 2 -15.25 -3.62 2.63
C LYS A 2 -14.74 -2.34 3.32
N ALA A 3 -15.32 -1.94 4.45
CA ALA A 3 -14.87 -0.77 5.20
C ALA A 3 -13.44 -0.92 5.76
N GLN A 4 -13.05 -2.14 6.16
CA GLN A 4 -11.71 -2.43 6.66
C GLN A 4 -10.68 -2.40 5.52
N GLU A 5 -11.02 -2.97 4.37
CA GLU A 5 -10.20 -2.89 3.15
C GLU A 5 -9.98 -1.44 2.72
N HIS A 6 -11.04 -0.64 2.67
CA HIS A 6 -10.94 0.77 2.33
C HIS A 6 -10.02 1.55 3.30
N LYS A 7 -10.15 1.31 4.61
CA LYS A 7 -9.30 1.93 5.63
C LYS A 7 -7.82 1.54 5.46
N ALA A 8 -7.53 0.25 5.26
CA ALA A 8 -6.16 -0.23 5.06
C ALA A 8 -5.52 0.41 3.81
N ARG A 9 -6.29 0.46 2.71
CA ARG A 9 -5.88 1.10 1.46
C ARG A 9 -5.58 2.60 1.63
N GLN A 10 -6.39 3.31 2.40
CA GLN A 10 -6.15 4.73 2.70
C GLN A 10 -4.89 4.92 3.55
N GLN A 11 -4.67 4.09 4.57
CA GLN A 11 -3.49 4.16 5.43
C GLN A 11 -2.19 3.95 4.64
N LEU A 12 -2.15 2.92 3.78
CA LEU A 12 -1.01 2.66 2.91
C LEU A 12 -0.75 3.83 1.94
N ASN A 13 -1.78 4.35 1.28
CA ASN A 13 -1.61 5.51 0.39
C ASN A 13 -1.12 6.75 1.15
N ALA A 14 -1.68 7.03 2.33
CA ALA A 14 -1.25 8.16 3.15
C ALA A 14 0.19 8.00 3.66
N PHE A 15 0.65 6.78 3.91
CA PHE A 15 2.04 6.49 4.27
C PHE A 15 2.98 6.84 3.12
N VAL A 16 2.79 6.23 1.93
CA VAL A 16 3.70 6.46 0.79
C VAL A 16 3.68 7.93 0.32
N LEU A 17 2.53 8.60 0.39
CA LEU A 17 2.42 10.03 0.07
C LEU A 17 3.24 10.91 1.02
N ARG A 18 3.24 10.61 2.33
CA ARG A 18 4.05 11.35 3.32
C ARG A 18 5.56 11.22 3.08
N HIS A 19 5.97 10.14 2.41
CA HIS A 19 7.36 9.90 2.04
C HIS A 19 7.68 10.31 0.59
N GLY A 20 6.79 11.05 -0.07
CA GLY A 20 7.03 11.63 -1.39
C GLY A 20 6.74 10.71 -2.58
N TYR A 21 6.21 9.52 -2.34
CA TYR A 21 5.87 8.58 -3.41
C TYR A 21 4.42 8.71 -3.84
N SER A 22 4.20 8.76 -5.15
CA SER A 22 2.86 8.78 -5.74
C SER A 22 2.76 7.79 -6.89
N TRP A 23 1.67 7.03 -6.92
CA TRP A 23 1.34 6.19 -8.06
C TRP A 23 0.89 7.07 -9.23
N PRO A 24 1.35 6.81 -10.48
CA PRO A 24 1.02 7.65 -11.63
C PRO A 24 -0.49 7.84 -11.82
N SER A 25 -0.88 9.05 -12.17
CA SER A 25 -2.27 9.37 -12.51
C SER A 25 -2.74 8.53 -13.70
N GLY A 26 -4.03 8.20 -13.73
CA GLY A 26 -4.63 7.39 -14.80
C GLY A 26 -4.32 5.89 -14.75
N LYS A 27 -3.41 5.41 -13.90
CA LYS A 27 -3.15 3.97 -13.72
C LYS A 27 -4.02 3.38 -12.61
N LYS A 28 -4.56 2.17 -12.84
CA LYS A 28 -5.35 1.43 -11.83
C LYS A 28 -4.46 1.09 -10.62
N ARG A 29 -5.02 1.24 -9.41
CA ARG A 29 -4.42 0.77 -8.14
C ARG A 29 -4.92 -0.64 -7.80
N TRP A 30 -4.26 -1.27 -6.82
CA TRP A 30 -4.61 -2.59 -6.28
C TRP A 30 -4.50 -3.74 -7.28
N THR A 31 -3.70 -3.54 -8.33
CA THR A 31 -3.28 -4.58 -9.28
C THR A 31 -1.88 -5.08 -8.90
N GLN A 32 -1.45 -6.20 -9.49
CA GLN A 32 -0.08 -6.70 -9.28
C GLN A 32 0.98 -5.64 -9.59
N ALA A 33 0.79 -4.85 -10.65
CA ALA A 33 1.72 -3.77 -11.00
C ALA A 33 1.82 -2.69 -9.90
N HIS A 34 0.72 -2.39 -9.22
CA HIS A 34 0.72 -1.46 -8.09
C HIS A 34 1.44 -2.06 -6.87
N TYR A 35 1.25 -3.35 -6.58
CA TYR A 35 1.98 -4.01 -5.47
C TYR A 35 3.48 -4.10 -5.75
N ASN A 36 3.89 -4.50 -6.95
CA ASN A 36 5.30 -4.53 -7.33
C ASN A 36 5.95 -3.14 -7.19
N TRP A 37 5.22 -2.07 -7.55
CA TRP A 37 5.70 -0.71 -7.35
C TRP A 37 5.84 -0.34 -5.88
N LEU A 38 4.85 -0.67 -5.04
CA LEU A 38 4.92 -0.45 -3.61
C LEU A 38 6.14 -1.17 -3.01
N GLU A 39 6.33 -2.44 -3.32
CA GLU A 39 7.45 -3.27 -2.85
C GLU A 39 8.81 -2.78 -3.37
N SER A 40 8.84 -2.03 -4.48
CA SER A 40 10.06 -1.43 -5.04
C SER A 40 10.49 -0.11 -4.42
N LEU A 41 9.64 0.50 -3.58
CA LEU A 41 9.96 1.77 -2.92
C LEU A 41 11.13 1.57 -1.95
N THR A 42 12.07 2.52 -1.96
CA THR A 42 13.24 2.52 -1.08
C THR A 42 13.23 3.72 -0.16
N PHE A 43 13.33 3.52 1.14
CA PHE A 43 13.33 4.59 2.13
C PHE A 43 14.74 4.84 2.67
N GLU A 44 14.99 6.07 3.15
CA GLU A 44 16.25 6.42 3.82
C GLU A 44 16.45 5.60 5.11
N GLN A 45 15.37 5.37 5.86
CA GLN A 45 15.40 4.67 7.13
C GLN A 45 14.93 3.22 6.96
N PRO A 46 15.75 2.20 7.31
CA PRO A 46 15.40 0.79 7.06
C PRO A 46 14.09 0.32 7.69
N TRP A 47 13.73 0.86 8.85
CA TRP A 47 12.49 0.49 9.56
C TRP A 47 11.23 0.92 8.80
N LEU A 48 11.31 1.94 7.94
CA LEU A 48 10.19 2.35 7.09
C LEU A 48 9.83 1.27 6.06
N GLN A 49 10.81 0.45 5.64
CA GLN A 49 10.53 -0.70 4.77
C GLN A 49 9.66 -1.74 5.48
N ILE A 50 9.91 -1.98 6.77
CA ILE A 50 9.12 -2.90 7.60
C ILE A 50 7.69 -2.39 7.72
N VAL A 51 7.54 -1.10 8.06
CA VAL A 51 6.22 -0.45 8.17
C VAL A 51 5.46 -0.49 6.84
N LEU A 52 6.14 -0.26 5.72
CA LEU A 52 5.53 -0.41 4.39
C LEU A 52 4.99 -1.83 4.18
N GLN A 53 5.80 -2.84 4.48
CA GLN A 53 5.41 -4.24 4.31
C GLN A 53 4.20 -4.59 5.17
N GLU A 54 4.16 -4.14 6.43
CA GLU A 54 3.00 -4.32 7.32
C GLU A 54 1.72 -3.71 6.73
N TYR A 55 1.80 -2.52 6.14
CA TYR A 55 0.65 -1.91 5.46
C TYR A 55 0.22 -2.68 4.21
N ILE A 56 1.17 -3.18 3.40
CA ILE A 56 0.88 -4.02 2.24
C ILE A 56 0.14 -5.30 2.67
N ASP A 57 0.64 -5.96 3.71
CA ASP A 57 0.06 -7.20 4.23
C ASP A 57 -1.32 -6.96 4.83
N ALA A 58 -1.52 -5.84 5.54
CA ALA A 58 -2.83 -5.44 6.06
C ALA A 58 -3.85 -5.24 4.93
N VAL A 59 -3.46 -4.63 3.80
CA VAL A 59 -4.32 -4.50 2.62
C VAL A 59 -4.63 -5.85 2.01
N LYS A 60 -3.61 -6.70 1.77
CA LYS A 60 -3.80 -8.06 1.20
C LYS A 60 -4.75 -8.89 2.06
N ALA A 61 -4.56 -8.89 3.39
CA ALA A 61 -5.39 -9.62 4.33
C ALA A 61 -6.82 -9.04 4.45
N ALA A 62 -7.01 -7.73 4.26
CA ALA A 62 -8.34 -7.14 4.24
C ALA A 62 -9.10 -7.44 2.94
N SER A 63 -8.40 -7.43 1.80
CA SER A 63 -8.97 -7.81 0.49
C SER A 63 -9.42 -9.28 0.47
N ALA A 64 -8.60 -10.20 0.98
CA ALA A 64 -8.94 -11.63 1.01
C ALA A 64 -10.18 -11.99 1.87
N ARG A 65 -10.67 -11.06 2.71
CA ARG A 65 -11.89 -11.24 3.52
C ARG A 65 -13.13 -10.59 2.89
N VAL A 66 -12.96 -9.85 1.79
CA VAL A 66 -14.03 -9.22 1.03
C VAL A 66 -14.50 -10.12 -0.12
N ASP A 67 -13.62 -11.00 -0.58
CA ASP A 67 -13.86 -12.05 -1.57
C ASP A 67 -14.69 -13.22 -1.03
#